data_AF-A0A2H1KVZ7-F1
#
_entry.id   AF-A0A2H1KVZ7-F1
#
_cell.length_a   1.000
_cell.length_b   1.000
_cell.length_c   1.000
_cell.angle_alpha   90.00
_cell.angle_beta   90.00
_cell.angle_gamma   90.00
#
_symmetry.space_group_name_H-M   'P 1'
#
loop_
_entity.id
_entity.type
_entity.pdbx_description
1 polymer ?
#
loop_
_entity_poly.entity_id
_entity_poly.type
_entity_poly.pdbx_seq_one_letter_code
_entity_poly.pdbx_strand_id
1 'polypeptide(L)' 'MPTATTEIISLEDARNRYAALITGISDLDEFKARGNAYALSDDDQALYDDLMELEYLIGD' A
#
# COMPACT_ATOMS: atom_id res chain seq x y z
N MET A 1 -12.18 -5.61 -20.55
CA MET A 1 -12.34 -4.53 -19.57
C MET A 1 -11.95 -5.12 -18.23
N PRO A 2 -10.94 -4.59 -17.51
CA PRO A 2 -10.65 -5.04 -16.16
C PRO A 2 -11.83 -4.68 -15.27
N THR A 3 -12.41 -5.67 -14.61
CA THR A 3 -13.47 -5.47 -13.62
C THR A 3 -12.81 -4.95 -12.35
N ALA A 4 -12.94 -3.67 -12.05
CA ALA A 4 -12.53 -3.15 -10.75
C ALA A 4 -13.47 -3.76 -9.70
N THR A 5 -12.95 -4.69 -8.90
CA THR A 5 -13.67 -5.29 -7.79
C THR A 5 -13.42 -4.42 -6.56
N THR A 6 -14.45 -3.72 -6.10
CA THR A 6 -14.38 -3.02 -4.82
C THR A 6 -14.35 -4.05 -3.69
N GLU A 7 -13.23 -4.14 -2.97
CA GLU A 7 -13.13 -4.97 -1.78
C GLU A 7 -13.64 -4.17 -0.57
N ILE A 8 -14.62 -4.71 0.15
CA ILE A 8 -15.11 -4.12 1.40
C ILE A 8 -14.35 -4.79 2.53
N ILE A 9 -13.39 -4.07 3.11
CA ILE A 9 -12.61 -4.51 4.26
C ILE A 9 -13.01 -3.74 5.51
N SER A 10 -12.89 -4.36 6.69
CA SER A 10 -13.06 -3.64 7.95
C SER A 10 -11.83 -2.74 8.23
N LEU A 11 -11.99 -1.72 9.07
CA LEU A 11 -10.87 -0.88 9.50
C LEU A 11 -9.78 -1.70 10.22
N GLU A 12 -10.17 -2.73 10.96
CA GLU A 12 -9.24 -3.65 11.62
C GLU A 12 -8.45 -4.46 10.59
N ASP A 13 -9.12 -4.98 9.55
CA ASP A 13 -8.46 -5.69 8.45
C ASP A 13 -7.51 -4.78 7.68
N ALA A 14 -7.90 -3.52 7.43
CA ALA A 14 -7.03 -2.53 6.79
C ALA A 14 -5.75 -2.30 7.61
N ARG A 15 -5.88 -2.12 8.93
CA ARG A 15 -4.72 -1.97 9.83
C ARG A 15 -3.84 -3.22 9.86
N ASN A 16 -4.44 -4.40 9.87
CA ASN A 16 -3.69 -5.66 9.86
C ASN A 16 -2.92 -5.84 8.54
N ARG A 17 -3.55 -5.52 7.41
CA ARG A 17 -2.89 -5.54 6.09
C ARG A 17 -1.76 -4.53 6.03
N TYR A 18 -2.00 -3.29 6.48
CA TYR A 18 -0.98 -2.24 6.55
C TYR A 18 0.23 -2.70 7.36
N ALA A 19 0.00 -3.20 8.58
CA ALA A 19 1.05 -3.72 9.46
C ALA A 19 1.85 -4.85 8.79
N ALA A 20 1.17 -5.79 8.11
CA ALA A 20 1.84 -6.87 7.39
C ALA A 20 2.68 -6.35 6.22
N LEU A 21 2.19 -5.34 5.49
CA LEU A 21 2.85 -4.76 4.33
C LEU A 21 4.13 -4.01 4.73
N ILE A 22 4.07 -3.18 5.77
CA ILE A 22 5.25 -2.44 6.26
C ILE A 22 6.28 -3.34 6.95
N THR A 23 5.88 -4.49 7.51
CA THR A 23 6.82 -5.43 8.17
C THR A 23 7.85 -6.00 7.19
N GLY A 24 7.49 -6.11 5.90
CA GLY A 24 8.41 -6.54 4.84
C GLY A 24 9.34 -5.45 4.32
N ILE A 25 9.09 -4.18 4.66
CA ILE A 25 9.80 -3.02 4.12
C ILE A 25 10.86 -2.58 5.13
N SER A 26 12.14 -2.67 4.74
CA SER A 26 13.26 -2.34 5.63
C SER A 26 13.40 -0.85 5.91
N ASP A 27 13.10 0.00 4.92
CA ASP A 27 13.05 1.46 5.04
C ASP A 27 11.78 1.98 4.37
N LEU A 28 10.78 2.29 5.20
CA LEU A 28 9.47 2.70 4.72
C LEU A 28 9.50 4.10 4.10
N ASP A 29 10.29 5.02 4.66
CA ASP A 29 10.37 6.39 4.18
C ASP A 29 11.08 6.46 2.83
N GLU A 30 12.18 5.70 2.66
CA GLU A 30 12.85 5.57 1.36
C GLU A 30 11.92 4.90 0.33
N PHE A 31 11.21 3.84 0.72
CA PHE A 31 10.28 3.15 -0.16
C PHE A 31 9.18 4.09 -0.65
N LYS A 32 8.57 4.87 0.25
CA LYS A 32 7.56 5.88 -0.10
C LYS A 32 8.13 6.99 -1.00
N ALA A 33 9.34 7.46 -0.71
CA ALA A 33 10.00 8.48 -1.53
C ALA A 33 10.24 7.98 -2.97
N ARG A 34 10.67 6.72 -3.11
CA ARG A 34 10.88 6.07 -4.40
C ARG A 34 9.57 5.79 -5.14
N GLY A 35 8.53 5.34 -4.45
CA GLY A 35 7.20 5.09 -5.02
C GLY A 35 6.54 6.38 -5.53
N ASN A 36 6.65 7.46 -4.77
CA ASN A 36 6.19 8.78 -5.20
C ASN A 36 6.97 9.33 -6.42
N ALA A 37 8.23 8.91 -6.57
CA ALA A 37 9.07 9.26 -7.72
C ALA A 37 8.92 8.29 -8.92
N TYR A 38 8.03 7.29 -8.84
CA TYR A 38 7.92 6.20 -9.82
C TYR A 38 9.26 5.49 -10.10
N ALA A 39 10.10 5.37 -9.07
CA ALA A 39 11.44 4.77 -9.12
C ALA A 39 11.49 3.35 -8.52
N LEU A 40 10.33 2.73 -8.38
CA LEU A 40 10.14 1.34 -7.97
C LEU A 40 9.99 0.42 -9.19
N SER A 41 10.16 -0.88 -8.99
CA SER A 41 9.75 -1.87 -10.00
C SER A 41 8.23 -1.87 -10.15
N ASP A 42 7.68 -2.43 -11.22
CA ASP A 42 6.22 -2.49 -11.41
C ASP A 42 5.51 -3.21 -10.24
N ASP A 43 6.12 -4.30 -9.72
CA ASP A 43 5.60 -5.05 -8.58
C ASP A 43 5.66 -4.22 -7.28
N ASP A 44 6.78 -3.53 -7.05
CA ASP A 44 6.96 -2.65 -5.89
C ASP A 44 6.06 -1.40 -5.97
N GLN A 45 5.78 -0.91 -7.18
CA GLN A 45 4.88 0.22 -7.41
C GLN A 45 3.44 -0.18 -7.08
N ALA A 46 3.01 -1.39 -7.43
CA ALA A 46 1.72 -1.92 -7.01
C ALA A 46 1.62 -2.03 -5.48
N LEU A 47 2.68 -2.49 -4.82
CA LEU A 47 2.74 -2.53 -3.35
C LEU A 47 2.68 -1.12 -2.72
N TYR A 48 3.30 -0.13 -3.35
CA TYR A 48 3.21 1.26 -2.92
C TYR A 48 1.79 1.81 -3.08
N ASP A 49 1.13 1.53 -4.20
CA ASP A 49 -0.25 1.97 -4.43
C ASP A 49 -1.21 1.35 -3.40
N ASP A 50 -1.07 0.04 -3.12
CA ASP A 50 -1.83 -0.66 -2.08
C ASP A 50 -1.57 -0.07 -0.69
N LEU A 51 -0.31 0.29 -0.38
CA LEU A 51 0.05 0.93 0.87
C LEU A 51 -0.64 2.29 1.03
N MET A 52 -0.64 3.11 -0.01
CA MET A 52 -1.27 4.44 -0.01
C MET A 52 -2.80 4.34 0.13
N GLU A 53 -3.43 3.35 -0.49
CA GLU A 53 -4.86 3.09 -0.32
C GLU A 53 -5.19 2.72 1.13
N LEU A 54 -4.37 1.85 1.75
CA LEU A 54 -4.55 1.47 3.14
C LEU A 54 -4.38 2.65 4.10
N GLU A 55 -3.40 3.54 3.89
CA GLU A 55 -3.23 4.76 4.71
C GLU A 55 -4.45 5.67 4.61
N TYR A 56 -4.95 5.88 3.39
CA TYR A 56 -6.17 6.65 3.16
C TYR A 56 -7.40 6.05 3.88
N LEU A 57 -7.55 4.72 3.86
CA LEU A 57 -8.65 4.03 4.53
C LEU A 57 -8.54 4.09 6.07
N ILE A 58 -7.33 4.08 6.61
CA ILE A 58 -7.06 4.11 8.05
C ILE A 58 -7.16 5.53 8.61
N GLY A 59 -6.95 6.54 7.76
CA GLY A 59 -6.96 7.96 8.10
C GLY A 59 -5.62 8.44 8.68
N ASP A 60 -4.52 7.84 8.22
CA ASP A 60 -3.14 8.18 8.59
C ASP A 60 -2.45 8.98 7.47
#